data_AF-A0A6L8E3E5-F1
#
_entry.id   AF-A0A6L8E3E5-F1
#
_cell.length_a   1.000
_cell.length_b   1.000
_cell.length_c   1.000
_cell.angle_alpha   90.00
_cell.angle_beta   90.00
_cell.angle_gamma   90.00
#
_symmetry.space_group_name_H-M   'P 1'
#
loop_
_entity.id
_entity.type
_entity.pdbx_description
1 polymer ?
#
loop_
_entity_poly.entity_id
_entity_poly.type
_entity_poly.pdbx_seq_one_letter_code
_entity_poly.pdbx_strand_id
1 'polypeptide(L)'
;MLRKLVDYANISRVSAILTHRPALDRFTVTGLLAIAGLAAVYLLALRVDAAWPVFWVAGVAFGAISQRSRFCFVAGFRDLFLMRQGRMMRGIIAGLAVGSIGFAMIMATVVPNPGSGVIPADAHILPLGIATVLGGLLFGFGMVLSGGCVSGSLYRMGEGYLGSWVAIGGVLLGLYALNRTWNWWWDNQISTDRISWLPTDLTYTGTILVTLALFGLAFYAVSWWERRGFRGTVVTIPVVSAAPAAQPPGTTLSGLARRVFRDEWTPLVGGIALAAVNIVLFIRYRPLGVVGELSRWTSDLSATLGAGVGELQGISDIPGCVPRFVEGSWFSDAFMLNVGIVAGAFTAALLAREFRPRVPRGPRRYVQSLAGGLVMGYGAGLGLGCTLGAFFSAIPSLALNGWIYAAALAVGAAAVTAFNRRFACAVARRWRSWTCGAGRPPSRCTPRTRRSSAPRVAPGRASSPTWTWSPPTCCRRRRSAGSGAASSRRRTGRGRCASRPQGRSPMRGREADDRE
;
A
#
# COMPACT_ATOMS: atom_id res chain seq x y z
N MET A 1 18.69 44.50 62.32
CA MET A 1 18.15 43.13 62.15
C MET A 1 16.93 43.04 61.22
N LEU A 2 16.51 44.14 60.56
CA LEU A 2 15.30 44.21 59.70
C LEU A 2 15.58 44.41 58.20
N ARG A 3 16.84 44.21 57.75
CA ARG A 3 17.23 44.29 56.32
C ARG A 3 17.64 42.95 55.70
N LYS A 4 17.68 41.86 56.47
CA LYS A 4 18.06 40.51 55.98
C LYS A 4 16.88 39.58 55.68
N LEU A 5 15.63 40.05 55.80
CA LEU A 5 14.43 39.26 55.51
C LEU A 5 13.77 39.57 54.15
N VAL A 6 14.34 40.49 53.36
CA VAL A 6 13.75 40.90 52.07
C VAL A 6 14.27 40.09 50.88
N ASP A 7 15.33 39.28 51.06
CA ASP A 7 15.94 38.50 49.96
C ASP A 7 15.33 37.10 49.72
N TYR A 8 14.26 36.73 50.42
CA TYR A 8 13.63 35.39 50.30
C TYR A 8 12.32 35.35 49.49
N ALA A 9 12.00 36.38 48.71
CA ALA A 9 10.80 36.41 47.88
C ALA A 9 11.15 36.49 46.39
N ASN A 10 11.97 35.55 45.89
CA ASN A 10 12.12 35.35 44.45
C ASN A 10 10.92 34.57 43.87
N ILE A 11 9.72 35.15 44.02
CA ILE A 11 8.42 34.66 43.50
C ILE A 11 8.39 34.74 41.95
N SER A 12 9.38 35.37 41.32
CA SER A 12 9.48 35.47 39.85
C SER A 12 9.98 34.18 39.18
N ARG A 13 10.71 33.30 39.88
CA ARG A 13 11.18 32.03 39.29
C ARG A 13 10.18 30.88 39.41
N VAL A 14 9.29 30.90 40.41
CA VAL A 14 8.25 29.87 40.59
C VAL A 14 7.06 30.10 39.64
N SER A 15 6.74 31.36 39.35
CA SER A 15 5.70 31.73 38.37
C SER A 15 6.06 31.40 36.92
N ALA A 16 7.36 31.37 36.58
CA ALA A 16 7.83 30.93 35.26
C ALA A 16 7.73 29.40 35.03
N ILE A 17 7.71 28.60 36.10
CA ILE A 17 7.56 27.14 36.01
C ILE A 17 6.08 26.73 35.94
N LEU A 18 5.17 27.50 36.54
CA LEU A 18 3.73 27.20 36.58
C LEU A 18 2.93 27.76 35.39
N THR A 19 3.53 28.60 34.54
CA THR A 19 2.88 29.17 33.34
C THR A 19 3.16 28.40 32.05
N HIS A 20 4.01 27.36 32.09
CA HIS A 20 4.01 26.31 31.08
C HIS A 20 2.95 25.25 31.42
N ARG A 21 1.67 25.66 31.55
CA ARG A 21 0.62 24.72 31.14
C ARG A 21 0.87 24.49 29.66
N PRO A 22 1.23 23.27 29.19
CA PRO A 22 1.30 23.05 27.76
C PRO A 22 -0.09 23.41 27.26
N ALA A 23 -0.21 24.51 26.51
CA ALA A 23 -1.44 24.82 25.83
C ALA A 23 -1.75 23.55 25.04
N LEU A 24 -2.80 22.85 25.48
CA LEU A 24 -3.20 21.57 24.93
C LEU A 24 -3.53 21.88 23.48
N ASP A 25 -2.55 21.63 22.60
CA ASP A 25 -2.63 22.00 21.20
C ASP A 25 -3.93 21.41 20.68
N ARG A 26 -4.69 22.17 19.88
CA ARG A 26 -6.03 21.75 19.41
C ARG A 26 -5.97 20.36 18.78
N PHE A 27 -4.84 20.01 18.17
CA PHE A 27 -4.55 18.68 17.62
C PHE A 27 -4.40 17.56 18.66
N THR A 28 -3.86 17.86 19.84
CA THR A 28 -3.74 16.89 20.94
C THR A 28 -5.11 16.65 21.58
N VAL A 29 -5.93 17.70 21.72
CA VAL A 29 -7.31 17.59 22.20
C VAL A 29 -8.17 16.76 21.23
N THR A 30 -8.10 17.04 19.92
CA THR A 30 -8.85 16.26 18.93
C THR A 30 -8.38 14.81 18.84
N GLY A 31 -7.09 14.55 18.99
CA GLY A 31 -6.55 13.19 19.09
C GLY A 31 -7.08 12.43 20.32
N LEU A 32 -7.11 13.07 21.49
CA LEU A 32 -7.66 12.49 22.71
C LEU A 32 -9.17 12.24 22.61
N LEU A 33 -9.93 13.16 22.01
CA LEU A 33 -11.35 12.98 21.74
C LEU A 33 -11.61 11.82 20.77
N ALA A 34 -10.79 11.66 19.74
CA ALA A 34 -10.88 10.54 18.82
C ALA A 34 -10.64 9.20 19.53
N ILE A 35 -9.63 9.12 20.41
CA ILE A 35 -9.37 7.94 21.23
C ILE A 35 -10.54 7.65 22.19
N ALA A 36 -11.10 8.68 22.83
CA ALA A 36 -12.28 8.55 23.69
C ALA A 36 -13.49 8.02 22.90
N GLY A 37 -13.69 8.49 21.66
CA GLY A 37 -14.71 7.97 20.75
C GLY A 37 -14.50 6.49 20.41
N LEU A 38 -13.27 6.08 20.10
CA LEU A 38 -12.94 4.67 19.87
C LEU A 38 -13.23 3.79 21.10
N ALA A 39 -12.90 4.30 22.29
CA ALA A 39 -13.16 3.61 23.56
C ALA A 39 -14.67 3.52 23.87
N ALA A 40 -15.43 4.57 23.59
CA ALA A 40 -16.89 4.56 23.76
C ALA A 40 -17.55 3.51 22.86
N VAL A 41 -17.14 3.41 21.59
CA VAL A 41 -17.65 2.37 20.67
C VAL A 41 -17.25 0.97 21.15
N TYR A 42 -16.03 0.79 21.68
CA TYR A 42 -15.60 -0.47 22.28
C TYR A 42 -16.47 -0.87 23.48
N LEU A 43 -16.76 0.07 24.38
CA LEU A 43 -17.63 -0.16 25.54
C LEU A 43 -19.07 -0.47 25.13
N LEU A 44 -19.57 0.15 24.06
CA LEU A 44 -20.88 -0.16 23.50
C LEU A 44 -20.89 -1.56 22.87
N ALA A 45 -19.84 -1.92 22.13
CA ALA A 45 -19.71 -3.23 21.51
C ALA A 45 -19.74 -4.37 22.55
N LEU A 46 -19.14 -4.15 23.73
CA LEU A 46 -19.20 -5.10 24.85
C LEU A 46 -20.60 -5.35 25.40
N ARG A 47 -21.57 -4.45 25.14
CA ARG A 47 -22.96 -4.59 25.59
C ARG A 47 -23.82 -5.39 24.63
N VAL A 48 -23.40 -5.51 23.37
CA VAL A 48 -24.17 -6.19 22.33
C VAL A 48 -23.71 -7.64 22.20
N ASP A 49 -22.42 -7.84 21.91
CA ASP A 49 -21.86 -9.16 21.62
C ASP A 49 -20.39 -9.25 22.04
N ALA A 50 -19.95 -10.42 22.49
CA ALA A 50 -18.55 -10.65 22.86
C ALA A 50 -17.58 -10.63 21.66
N ALA A 51 -18.07 -10.82 20.44
CA ALA A 51 -17.24 -10.86 19.24
C ALA A 51 -16.91 -9.47 18.69
N TRP A 52 -17.85 -8.52 18.73
CA TRP A 52 -17.73 -7.20 18.10
C TRP A 52 -16.52 -6.38 18.60
N PRO A 53 -16.19 -6.36 19.90
CA PRO A 53 -15.03 -5.63 20.41
C PRO A 53 -13.71 -6.11 19.81
N VAL A 54 -13.59 -7.42 19.54
CA VAL A 54 -12.37 -8.00 18.96
C VAL A 54 -12.19 -7.52 17.52
N PHE A 55 -13.26 -7.53 16.73
CA PHE A 55 -13.24 -7.02 15.36
C PHE A 55 -13.05 -5.49 15.31
N TRP A 56 -13.61 -4.75 16.27
CA TRP A 56 -13.37 -3.31 16.40
C TRP A 56 -11.90 -3.00 16.63
N VAL A 57 -11.29 -3.66 17.62
CA VAL A 57 -9.88 -3.45 17.97
C VAL A 57 -8.97 -3.88 16.82
N ALA A 58 -9.27 -5.02 16.17
CA ALA A 58 -8.52 -5.48 15.01
C ALA A 58 -8.62 -4.49 13.82
N GLY A 59 -9.81 -3.96 13.55
CA GLY A 59 -10.03 -2.93 12.55
C GLY A 59 -9.26 -1.64 12.85
N VAL A 60 -9.36 -1.14 14.09
CA VAL A 60 -8.64 0.06 14.54
C VAL A 60 -7.12 -0.13 14.42
N ALA A 61 -6.61 -1.28 14.85
CA ALA A 61 -5.20 -1.63 14.73
C ALA A 61 -4.76 -1.70 13.27
N PHE A 62 -5.54 -2.38 12.42
CA PHE A 62 -5.27 -2.48 10.98
C PHE A 62 -5.21 -1.09 10.32
N GLY A 63 -6.19 -0.22 10.62
CA GLY A 63 -6.27 1.14 10.11
C GLY A 63 -5.08 1.99 10.55
N ALA A 64 -4.73 1.93 11.84
CA ALA A 64 -3.59 2.67 12.39
C ALA A 64 -2.26 2.19 11.80
N ILE A 65 -2.02 0.87 11.73
CA ILE A 65 -0.80 0.30 11.16
C ILE A 65 -0.68 0.68 9.67
N SER A 66 -1.78 0.55 8.91
CA SER A 66 -1.80 0.86 7.48
C SER A 66 -1.51 2.33 7.19
N GLN A 67 -2.08 3.24 7.99
CA GLN A 67 -1.82 4.68 7.88
C GLN A 67 -0.35 5.01 8.18
N ARG A 68 0.23 4.39 9.22
CA ARG A 68 1.61 4.69 9.67
C ARG A 68 2.71 4.12 8.80
N SER A 69 2.50 2.92 8.31
CA SER A 69 3.45 2.27 7.40
C SER A 69 3.20 2.63 5.93
N ARG A 70 2.17 3.44 5.65
CA ARG A 70 1.65 3.75 4.31
C ARG A 70 1.50 2.47 3.48
N PHE A 71 1.07 1.39 4.12
CA PHE A 71 1.08 0.05 3.55
C PHE A 71 0.03 -0.06 2.45
N CYS A 72 0.47 -0.23 1.21
CA CYS A 72 -0.41 -0.22 0.06
C CYS A 72 -0.05 -1.38 -0.88
N PHE A 73 -0.97 -2.35 -0.98
CA PHE A 73 -0.85 -3.46 -1.92
C PHE A 73 -0.71 -2.96 -3.37
N VAL A 74 -1.44 -1.90 -3.74
CA VAL A 74 -1.34 -1.31 -5.09
C VAL A 74 0.06 -0.80 -5.38
N ALA A 75 0.70 -0.10 -4.43
CA ALA A 75 2.08 0.36 -4.60
C ALA A 75 3.04 -0.83 -4.73
N GLY A 76 2.83 -1.89 -3.97
CA GLY A 76 3.60 -3.14 -4.05
C GLY A 76 3.67 -3.72 -5.48
N PHE A 77 2.52 -3.91 -6.13
CA PHE A 77 2.48 -4.45 -7.49
C PHE A 77 2.77 -3.39 -8.57
N ARG A 78 2.15 -2.22 -8.49
CA ARG A 78 2.28 -1.15 -9.50
C ARG A 78 3.71 -0.61 -9.57
N ASP A 79 4.33 -0.30 -8.43
CA ASP A 79 5.63 0.37 -8.40
C ASP A 79 6.76 -0.62 -8.73
N LEU A 80 6.55 -1.92 -8.50
CA LEU A 80 7.42 -2.98 -8.99
C LEU A 80 7.49 -3.02 -10.52
N PHE A 81 6.37 -2.84 -11.22
CA PHE A 81 6.34 -2.83 -12.69
C PHE A 81 6.67 -1.47 -13.31
N LEU A 82 6.19 -0.37 -12.70
CA LEU A 82 6.32 0.97 -13.26
C LEU A 82 7.66 1.62 -12.90
N MET A 83 8.02 1.61 -11.61
CA MET A 83 9.20 2.28 -11.06
C MET A 83 10.37 1.33 -10.77
N ARG A 84 10.13 0.00 -10.85
CA ARG A 84 11.06 -1.06 -10.43
C ARG A 84 11.55 -0.87 -9.00
N GLN A 85 10.68 -0.39 -8.12
CA GLN A 85 10.94 -0.25 -6.68
C GLN A 85 10.13 -1.29 -5.91
N GLY A 86 10.82 -2.27 -5.32
CA GLY A 86 10.25 -3.39 -4.58
C GLY A 86 10.15 -3.17 -3.07
N ARG A 87 10.35 -1.93 -2.56
CA ARG A 87 10.32 -1.63 -1.12
C ARG A 87 9.04 -2.13 -0.45
N MET A 88 7.87 -1.82 -1.04
CA MET A 88 6.58 -2.26 -0.52
C MET A 88 6.38 -3.77 -0.68
N MET A 89 6.80 -4.34 -1.82
CA MET A 89 6.69 -5.77 -2.08
C MET A 89 7.48 -6.60 -1.07
N ARG A 90 8.70 -6.17 -0.69
CA ARG A 90 9.49 -6.82 0.36
C ARG A 90 8.78 -6.83 1.72
N GLY A 91 8.09 -5.75 2.06
CA GLY A 91 7.27 -5.68 3.29
C GLY A 91 6.09 -6.64 3.27
N ILE A 92 5.41 -6.77 2.12
CA ILE A 92 4.32 -7.72 1.91
C ILE A 92 4.82 -9.16 2.05
N ILE A 93 5.94 -9.51 1.40
CA ILE A 93 6.52 -10.87 1.48
C ILE A 93 6.93 -11.20 2.92
N ALA A 94 7.54 -10.26 3.65
CA ALA A 94 7.89 -10.47 5.06
C ALA A 94 6.65 -10.72 5.94
N GLY A 95 5.57 -9.94 5.73
CA GLY A 95 4.31 -10.16 6.42
C GLY A 95 3.68 -11.52 6.10
N LEU A 96 3.68 -11.92 4.83
CA LEU A 96 3.18 -13.22 4.40
C LEU A 96 3.98 -14.40 4.98
N ALA A 97 5.31 -14.28 5.06
CA ALA A 97 6.16 -15.31 5.66
C ALA A 97 5.85 -15.50 7.16
N VAL A 98 5.78 -14.41 7.93
CA VAL A 98 5.39 -14.46 9.35
C VAL A 98 3.97 -14.97 9.52
N GLY A 99 3.04 -14.48 8.68
CA GLY A 99 1.65 -14.91 8.66
C GLY A 99 1.52 -16.42 8.44
N SER A 100 2.24 -16.96 7.45
CA SER A 100 2.17 -18.39 7.10
C SER A 100 2.68 -19.28 8.21
N ILE A 101 3.75 -18.89 8.91
CA ILE A 101 4.24 -19.61 10.09
C ILE A 101 3.19 -19.58 11.21
N GLY A 102 2.62 -18.40 11.49
CA GLY A 102 1.60 -18.25 12.54
C GLY A 102 0.33 -19.05 12.26
N PHE A 103 -0.18 -18.99 11.02
CA PHE A 103 -1.38 -19.73 10.61
C PHE A 103 -1.14 -21.23 10.62
N ALA A 104 0.02 -21.70 10.15
CA ALA A 104 0.33 -23.12 10.17
C ALA A 104 0.43 -23.68 11.59
N MET A 105 0.98 -22.93 12.55
CA MET A 105 1.01 -23.33 13.96
C MET A 105 -0.41 -23.46 14.55
N ILE A 106 -1.31 -22.53 14.22
CA ILE A 106 -2.70 -22.57 14.68
C ILE A 106 -3.46 -23.71 13.99
N MET A 107 -3.30 -23.89 12.68
CA MET A 107 -3.99 -24.95 11.95
C MET A 107 -3.55 -26.35 12.40
N ALA A 108 -2.29 -26.51 12.81
CA ALA A 108 -1.81 -27.76 13.39
C ALA A 108 -2.51 -28.14 14.71
N THR A 109 -3.04 -27.17 15.48
CA THR A 109 -3.81 -27.47 16.70
C THR A 109 -5.29 -27.71 16.41
N VAL A 110 -5.86 -27.06 15.39
CA VAL A 110 -7.27 -27.19 15.01
C VAL A 110 -7.53 -28.47 14.21
N VAL A 111 -6.66 -28.79 13.24
CA VAL A 111 -6.74 -30.02 12.43
C VAL A 111 -5.39 -30.74 12.48
N PRO A 112 -5.19 -31.63 13.47
CA PRO A 112 -3.93 -32.36 13.63
C PRO A 112 -3.60 -33.29 12.45
N ASN A 113 -4.62 -33.87 11.83
CA ASN A 113 -4.48 -34.82 10.72
C ASN A 113 -5.13 -34.25 9.44
N PRO A 114 -4.34 -33.65 8.53
CA PRO A 114 -4.87 -33.06 7.29
C PRO A 114 -5.30 -34.11 6.24
N GLY A 115 -4.89 -35.38 6.41
CA GLY A 115 -5.24 -36.49 5.52
C GLY A 115 -6.67 -37.03 5.69
N SER A 116 -7.43 -36.56 6.68
CA SER A 116 -8.83 -37.00 6.92
C SER A 116 -9.86 -36.31 6.01
N GLY A 117 -9.43 -35.37 5.16
CA GLY A 117 -10.32 -34.59 4.28
C GLY A 117 -11.13 -33.51 5.01
N VAL A 118 -10.91 -33.31 6.31
CA VAL A 118 -11.57 -32.25 7.08
C VAL A 118 -10.90 -30.91 6.78
N ILE A 119 -11.58 -30.05 6.03
CA ILE A 119 -11.12 -28.71 5.69
C ILE A 119 -11.58 -27.75 6.79
N PRO A 120 -10.70 -26.89 7.35
CA PRO A 120 -11.11 -25.87 8.32
C PRO A 120 -12.08 -24.88 7.69
N ALA A 121 -13.30 -24.79 8.24
CA ALA A 121 -14.37 -23.95 7.70
C ALA A 121 -14.03 -22.44 7.67
N ASP A 122 -13.09 -22.01 8.52
CA ASP A 122 -12.72 -20.60 8.69
C ASP A 122 -11.52 -20.16 7.83
N ALA A 123 -10.84 -21.09 7.15
CA ALA A 123 -9.72 -20.77 6.27
C ALA A 123 -10.20 -20.32 4.88
N HIS A 124 -9.54 -19.31 4.28
CA HIS A 124 -9.82 -18.80 2.93
C HIS A 124 -9.37 -19.78 1.83
N ILE A 125 -9.98 -20.97 1.80
CA ILE A 125 -9.70 -22.03 0.82
C ILE A 125 -10.84 -21.97 -0.20
N LEU A 126 -10.60 -21.25 -1.30
CA LEU A 126 -11.61 -21.03 -2.34
C LEU A 126 -11.40 -22.04 -3.48
N PRO A 127 -12.46 -22.34 -4.25
CA PRO A 127 -12.39 -23.22 -5.42
C PRO A 127 -11.37 -22.72 -6.46
N LEU A 128 -10.56 -23.64 -7.00
CA LEU A 128 -9.56 -23.34 -8.02
C LEU A 128 -10.18 -23.33 -9.41
N GLY A 129 -10.77 -22.20 -9.76
CA GLY A 129 -11.43 -22.01 -11.05
C GLY A 129 -10.78 -21.00 -11.97
N ILE A 130 -11.24 -20.99 -13.23
CA ILE A 130 -11.03 -19.85 -14.14
C ILE A 130 -11.62 -18.58 -13.51
N ALA A 131 -12.67 -18.69 -12.69
CA ALA A 131 -13.20 -17.60 -11.86
C ALA A 131 -12.14 -16.93 -10.97
N THR A 132 -11.23 -17.68 -10.34
CA THR A 132 -10.16 -17.10 -9.51
C THR A 132 -9.11 -16.35 -10.34
N VAL A 133 -8.77 -16.89 -11.51
CA VAL A 133 -7.82 -16.27 -12.44
C VAL A 133 -8.42 -14.98 -13.02
N LEU A 134 -9.66 -15.03 -13.51
CA LEU A 134 -10.36 -13.86 -14.02
C LEU A 134 -10.62 -12.83 -12.93
N GLY A 135 -11.02 -13.27 -11.74
CA GLY A 135 -11.20 -12.43 -10.56
C GLY A 135 -9.91 -11.69 -10.20
N GLY A 136 -8.77 -12.40 -10.12
CA GLY A 136 -7.46 -11.80 -9.87
C GLY A 136 -7.02 -10.83 -10.97
N LEU A 137 -7.22 -11.18 -12.25
CA LEU A 137 -6.89 -10.30 -13.39
C LEU A 137 -7.70 -9.00 -13.37
N LEU A 138 -9.03 -9.10 -13.21
CA LEU A 138 -9.93 -7.95 -13.16
C LEU A 138 -9.65 -7.10 -11.91
N PHE A 139 -9.44 -7.73 -10.76
CA PHE A 139 -9.09 -7.02 -9.53
C PHE A 139 -7.76 -6.26 -9.68
N GLY A 140 -6.72 -6.91 -10.21
CA GLY A 140 -5.42 -6.32 -10.48
C GLY A 140 -5.49 -5.15 -11.47
N PHE A 141 -6.33 -5.26 -12.50
CA PHE A 141 -6.60 -4.18 -13.44
C PHE A 141 -7.32 -3.00 -12.74
N GLY A 142 -8.40 -3.29 -12.02
CA GLY A 142 -9.23 -2.30 -11.32
C GLY A 142 -8.44 -1.52 -10.27
N MET A 143 -7.58 -2.18 -9.49
CA MET A 143 -6.81 -1.54 -8.43
C MET A 143 -5.77 -0.52 -8.94
N VAL A 144 -5.16 -0.77 -10.12
CA VAL A 144 -4.23 0.18 -10.74
C VAL A 144 -4.98 1.35 -11.37
N LEU A 145 -6.16 1.09 -11.97
CA LEU A 145 -7.00 2.12 -12.56
C LEU A 145 -7.54 3.09 -11.49
N SER A 146 -8.14 2.56 -10.42
CA SER A 146 -8.66 3.37 -9.31
C SER A 146 -7.53 4.03 -8.49
N GLY A 147 -6.32 3.44 -8.50
CA GLY A 147 -5.19 3.88 -7.68
C GLY A 147 -5.35 3.60 -6.19
N GLY A 148 -6.11 2.54 -5.86
CA GLY A 148 -6.35 2.02 -4.52
C GLY A 148 -6.92 0.60 -4.57
N CYS A 149 -6.58 -0.23 -3.60
CA CYS A 149 -7.28 -1.50 -3.37
C CYS A 149 -8.44 -1.25 -2.39
N VAL A 150 -9.35 -2.20 -2.18
CA VAL A 150 -10.50 -2.03 -1.28
C VAL A 150 -10.07 -1.53 0.12
N SER A 151 -9.15 -2.25 0.76
CA SER A 151 -8.61 -1.86 2.08
C SER A 151 -7.82 -0.55 2.03
N GLY A 152 -7.10 -0.33 0.93
CA GLY A 152 -6.40 0.93 0.66
C GLY A 152 -7.32 2.13 0.55
N SER A 153 -8.51 1.93 -0.01
CA SER A 153 -9.55 2.93 -0.11
C SER A 153 -10.15 3.21 1.26
N LEU A 154 -10.46 2.18 2.07
CA LEU A 154 -10.98 2.33 3.43
C LEU A 154 -10.09 3.22 4.32
N TYR A 155 -8.82 2.88 4.52
CA TYR A 155 -7.98 3.68 5.42
C TYR A 155 -7.73 5.11 4.87
N ARG A 156 -7.66 5.28 3.54
CA ARG A 156 -7.51 6.60 2.90
C ARG A 156 -8.77 7.46 2.97
N MET A 157 -9.96 6.85 3.12
CA MET A 157 -11.16 7.60 3.50
C MET A 157 -10.98 8.22 4.89
N GLY A 158 -10.41 7.47 5.84
CA GLY A 158 -10.02 7.99 7.16
C GLY A 158 -8.97 9.10 7.10
N GLU A 159 -8.07 9.11 6.12
CA GLU A 159 -7.13 10.22 5.91
C GLU A 159 -7.75 11.47 5.25
N GLY A 160 -9.01 11.40 4.81
CA GLY A 160 -9.73 12.49 4.13
C GLY A 160 -9.54 12.54 2.60
N TYR A 161 -9.17 11.43 1.94
CA TYR A 161 -9.06 11.41 0.47
C TYR A 161 -10.41 11.14 -0.21
N LEU A 162 -11.00 12.17 -0.83
CA LEU A 162 -12.33 12.08 -1.42
C LEU A 162 -12.40 11.10 -2.61
N GLY A 163 -11.29 10.91 -3.33
CA GLY A 163 -11.23 9.95 -4.43
C GLY A 163 -11.40 8.49 -4.00
N SER A 164 -11.17 8.16 -2.73
CA SER A 164 -11.40 6.80 -2.19
C SER A 164 -12.88 6.50 -1.99
N TRP A 165 -13.68 7.50 -1.62
CA TRP A 165 -15.14 7.35 -1.47
C TRP A 165 -15.79 6.95 -2.80
N VAL A 166 -15.39 7.61 -3.89
CA VAL A 166 -15.88 7.29 -5.23
C VAL A 166 -15.40 5.90 -5.68
N ALA A 167 -14.19 5.49 -5.28
CA ALA A 167 -13.72 4.14 -5.57
C ALA A 167 -14.53 3.07 -4.84
N ILE A 168 -14.90 3.28 -3.57
CA ILE A 168 -15.78 2.36 -2.82
C ILE A 168 -17.18 2.32 -3.44
N GLY A 169 -17.76 3.45 -3.83
CA GLY A 169 -19.02 3.48 -4.58
C GLY A 169 -18.95 2.64 -5.86
N GLY A 170 -17.83 2.72 -6.59
CA GLY A 170 -17.57 1.85 -7.73
C GLY A 170 -17.52 0.37 -7.34
N VAL A 171 -16.85 0.02 -6.24
CA VAL A 171 -16.77 -1.37 -5.74
C VAL A 171 -18.16 -1.93 -5.43
N LEU A 172 -19.03 -1.17 -4.77
CA LEU A 172 -20.41 -1.58 -4.50
C LEU A 172 -21.19 -1.85 -5.80
N LEU A 173 -21.07 -0.96 -6.79
CA LEU A 173 -21.69 -1.17 -8.11
C LEU A 173 -21.12 -2.41 -8.83
N GLY A 174 -19.82 -2.67 -8.69
CA GLY A 174 -19.16 -3.85 -9.25
C GLY A 174 -19.62 -5.15 -8.60
N LEU A 175 -19.75 -5.16 -7.26
CA LEU A 175 -20.29 -6.29 -6.51
C LEU A 175 -21.76 -6.53 -6.86
N TYR A 176 -22.55 -5.48 -7.05
CA TYR A 176 -23.95 -5.61 -7.47
C TYR A 176 -24.07 -6.27 -8.85
N ALA A 177 -23.26 -5.81 -9.82
CA ALA A 177 -23.20 -6.40 -11.15
C ALA A 177 -22.78 -7.88 -11.09
N LEU A 178 -21.88 -8.23 -10.17
CA LEU A 178 -21.51 -9.62 -9.97
C LEU A 178 -22.64 -10.44 -9.35
N ASN A 179 -23.27 -9.98 -8.28
CA ASN A 179 -24.34 -10.70 -7.60
C ASN A 179 -25.47 -11.07 -8.59
N ARG A 180 -25.74 -10.19 -9.57
CA ARG A 180 -26.65 -10.45 -10.71
C ARG A 180 -26.20 -11.58 -11.65
N THR A 181 -24.89 -11.77 -11.82
CA THR A 181 -24.28 -12.77 -12.72
C THR A 181 -23.77 -14.00 -11.98
N TRP A 182 -23.88 -14.04 -10.65
CA TRP A 182 -23.34 -15.08 -9.78
C TRP A 182 -23.85 -16.47 -10.13
N ASN A 183 -25.17 -16.64 -10.25
CA ASN A 183 -25.78 -17.94 -10.52
C ASN A 183 -25.30 -18.53 -11.85
N TRP A 184 -25.06 -17.69 -12.87
CA TRP A 184 -24.45 -18.14 -14.12
C TRP A 184 -23.00 -18.63 -13.93
N TRP A 185 -22.20 -17.95 -13.12
CA TRP A 185 -20.84 -18.41 -12.80
C TRP A 185 -20.84 -19.68 -11.95
N TRP A 186 -21.83 -19.82 -11.06
CA TRP A 186 -22.02 -20.99 -10.21
C TRP A 186 -22.25 -22.26 -11.03
N ASP A 187 -23.23 -22.21 -11.93
CA ASP A 187 -23.63 -23.36 -12.76
C ASP A 187 -22.54 -23.78 -13.75
N ASN A 188 -21.79 -22.82 -14.31
CA ASN A 188 -20.83 -23.10 -15.40
C ASN A 188 -19.42 -23.45 -14.93
N GLN A 189 -18.99 -23.03 -13.73
CA GLN A 189 -17.61 -23.24 -13.28
C GLN A 189 -17.51 -23.57 -11.80
N ILE A 190 -18.02 -22.70 -10.91
CA ILE A 190 -17.66 -22.73 -9.48
C ILE A 190 -18.09 -24.05 -8.83
N SER A 191 -19.23 -24.61 -9.23
CA SER A 191 -19.74 -25.89 -8.72
C SER A 191 -18.87 -27.11 -9.07
N THR A 192 -18.06 -27.04 -10.14
CA THR A 192 -17.24 -28.15 -10.65
C THR A 192 -15.77 -28.03 -10.24
N ASP A 193 -15.37 -26.89 -9.70
CA ASP A 193 -13.97 -26.59 -9.40
C ASP A 193 -13.46 -27.32 -8.16
N ARG A 194 -12.22 -27.85 -8.23
CA ARG A 194 -11.59 -28.54 -7.11
C ARG A 194 -11.10 -27.56 -6.04
N ILE A 195 -11.39 -27.88 -4.78
CA ILE A 195 -10.82 -27.20 -3.61
C ILE A 195 -9.55 -27.96 -3.24
N SER A 196 -8.37 -27.38 -3.50
CA SER A 196 -7.09 -28.00 -3.09
C SER A 196 -6.46 -27.23 -1.93
N TRP A 197 -6.15 -27.95 -0.85
CA TRP A 197 -5.46 -27.41 0.32
C TRP A 197 -4.10 -28.08 0.42
N LEU A 198 -3.00 -27.33 0.26
CA LEU A 198 -1.64 -27.91 0.16
C LEU A 198 -1.29 -28.94 1.26
N PRO A 199 -1.74 -28.77 2.52
CA PRO A 199 -1.48 -29.72 3.60
C PRO A 199 -2.14 -31.11 3.46
N THR A 200 -3.12 -31.27 2.57
CA THR A 200 -3.70 -32.61 2.31
C THR A 200 -2.71 -33.49 1.57
N ASP A 201 -1.94 -32.89 0.66
CA ASP A 201 -1.05 -33.61 -0.25
C ASP A 201 0.39 -33.69 0.30
N LEU A 202 0.77 -32.72 1.12
CA LEU A 202 2.08 -32.64 1.79
C LEU A 202 1.86 -32.44 3.30
N THR A 203 2.71 -33.04 4.14
CA THR A 203 2.68 -32.77 5.60
C THR A 203 2.79 -31.27 5.90
N TYR A 204 2.29 -30.81 7.07
CA TYR A 204 2.40 -29.40 7.48
C TYR A 204 3.83 -28.86 7.41
N THR A 205 4.81 -29.66 7.82
CA THR A 205 6.22 -29.27 7.72
C THR A 205 6.65 -29.10 6.26
N GLY A 206 6.25 -30.02 5.37
CA GLY A 206 6.53 -29.93 3.94
C GLY A 206 5.93 -28.68 3.31
N THR A 207 4.67 -28.37 3.63
CA THR A 207 3.98 -27.19 3.08
C THR A 207 4.56 -25.87 3.57
N ILE A 208 4.94 -25.77 4.85
CA ILE A 208 5.65 -24.58 5.36
C ILE A 208 6.99 -24.40 4.65
N LEU A 209 7.78 -25.46 4.48
CA LEU A 209 9.06 -25.37 3.79
C LEU A 209 8.90 -24.94 2.33
N VAL A 210 7.92 -25.50 1.62
CA VAL A 210 7.61 -25.11 0.23
C VAL A 210 7.14 -23.66 0.16
N THR A 211 6.23 -23.22 1.04
CA THR A 211 5.74 -21.84 1.05
C THR A 211 6.83 -20.82 1.39
N LEU A 212 7.68 -21.11 2.38
CA LEU A 212 8.85 -20.28 2.71
C LEU A 212 9.87 -20.25 1.55
N ALA A 213 10.09 -21.38 0.87
CA ALA A 213 10.94 -21.42 -0.32
C ALA A 213 10.37 -20.58 -1.47
N LEU A 214 9.04 -20.62 -1.68
CA LEU A 214 8.36 -19.78 -2.68
C LEU A 214 8.46 -18.29 -2.32
N PHE A 215 8.35 -17.91 -1.05
CA PHE A 215 8.60 -16.52 -0.63
C PHE A 215 10.06 -16.10 -0.81
N GLY A 216 11.01 -16.98 -0.50
CA GLY A 216 12.43 -16.78 -0.77
C GLY A 216 12.69 -16.56 -2.27
N LEU A 217 12.08 -17.37 -3.13
CA LEU A 217 12.14 -17.23 -4.58
C LEU A 217 11.49 -15.92 -5.05
N ALA A 218 10.33 -15.55 -4.52
CA ALA A 218 9.67 -14.28 -4.83
C ALA A 218 10.52 -13.08 -4.40
N PHE A 219 11.14 -13.13 -3.21
CA PHE A 219 12.05 -12.11 -2.72
C PHE A 219 13.30 -11.99 -3.60
N TYR A 220 13.86 -13.12 -4.02
CA TYR A 220 14.96 -13.17 -4.97
C TYR A 220 14.55 -12.59 -6.33
N ALA A 221 13.39 -12.98 -6.87
CA ALA A 221 12.87 -12.50 -8.15
C ALA A 221 12.65 -10.98 -8.14
N VAL A 222 12.09 -10.43 -7.06
CA VAL A 222 11.94 -8.97 -6.87
C VAL A 222 13.31 -8.30 -6.87
N SER A 223 14.26 -8.82 -6.09
CA SER A 223 15.60 -8.25 -5.97
C SER A 223 16.40 -8.33 -7.29
N TRP A 224 16.22 -9.42 -8.03
CA TRP A 224 16.79 -9.61 -9.36
C TRP A 224 16.16 -8.67 -10.39
N TRP A 225 14.85 -8.45 -10.31
CA TRP A 225 14.11 -7.54 -11.19
C TRP A 225 14.52 -6.08 -11.00
N GLU A 226 14.80 -5.68 -9.76
CA GLU A 226 15.41 -4.38 -9.42
C GLU A 226 16.79 -4.26 -10.05
N ARG A 227 17.68 -5.25 -9.84
CA ARG A 227 19.05 -5.24 -10.36
C ARG A 227 19.13 -5.17 -11.89
N ARG A 228 18.24 -5.87 -12.61
CA ARG A 228 18.18 -5.82 -14.09
C ARG A 228 17.81 -4.45 -14.66
N GLY A 229 17.21 -3.56 -13.87
CA GLY A 229 16.83 -2.20 -14.30
C GLY A 229 17.85 -1.12 -13.98
N PHE A 230 18.87 -1.42 -13.18
CA PHE A 230 19.82 -0.43 -12.65
C PHE A 230 20.92 -0.08 -13.67
N ARG A 231 20.60 0.81 -14.61
CA ARG A 231 21.59 1.41 -15.54
C ARG A 231 21.41 2.91 -15.82
N GLY A 232 20.85 3.71 -14.91
CA GLY A 232 21.05 5.17 -15.08
C GLY A 232 20.24 6.20 -14.32
N THR A 233 19.29 5.90 -13.45
CA THR A 233 18.71 6.98 -12.63
C THR A 233 18.15 6.42 -11.34
N VAL A 234 18.98 6.43 -10.30
CA VAL A 234 18.48 6.33 -8.93
C VAL A 234 17.70 7.62 -8.72
N VAL A 235 16.37 7.57 -8.81
CA VAL A 235 15.56 8.58 -8.14
C VAL A 235 15.70 8.24 -6.66
N THR A 236 16.82 8.68 -6.07
CA THR A 236 16.91 8.85 -4.64
C THR A 236 15.83 9.85 -4.33
N ILE A 237 14.64 9.37 -3.99
CA ILE A 237 13.73 10.18 -3.19
C ILE A 237 14.58 10.49 -1.97
N PRO A 238 14.96 11.76 -1.72
CA PRO A 238 15.53 12.08 -0.44
C PRO A 238 14.44 11.68 0.53
N VAL A 239 14.64 10.57 1.22
CA VAL A 239 13.97 10.40 2.49
C VAL A 239 14.54 11.59 3.23
N VAL A 240 13.77 12.66 3.34
CA VAL A 240 13.92 13.56 4.46
C VAL A 240 13.53 12.68 5.64
N SER A 241 14.44 11.76 5.98
CA SER A 241 14.65 11.36 7.34
C SER A 241 14.89 12.72 7.95
N ALA A 242 13.84 13.27 8.57
CA ALA A 242 14.03 14.34 9.52
C ALA A 242 15.26 13.89 10.31
N ALA A 243 16.37 14.63 10.16
CA ALA A 243 17.63 14.28 10.79
C ALA A 243 17.25 13.80 12.19
N PRO A 244 17.63 12.58 12.62
CA PRO A 244 17.26 12.12 13.94
C PRO A 244 17.71 13.24 14.86
N ALA A 245 16.74 13.96 15.43
CA ALA A 245 17.06 15.05 16.32
C ALA A 245 17.94 14.39 17.36
N ALA A 246 19.22 14.77 17.39
CA ALA A 246 20.23 14.16 18.22
C ALA A 246 19.76 14.32 19.66
N GLN A 247 19.07 13.30 20.16
CA GLN A 247 18.53 13.23 21.50
C GLN A 247 18.73 11.79 21.93
N PRO A 248 19.23 11.60 23.17
CA PRO A 248 19.70 10.31 23.63
C PRO A 248 18.59 9.27 23.54
N PRO A 249 18.92 7.97 23.44
CA PRO A 249 17.96 6.88 23.52
C PRO A 249 17.42 6.81 24.95
N GLY A 250 16.65 7.82 25.35
CA GLY A 250 15.93 7.84 26.60
C GLY A 250 14.79 6.86 26.48
N THR A 251 14.76 5.89 27.38
CA THR A 251 13.66 4.99 27.73
C THR A 251 12.44 5.75 28.30
N THR A 252 12.24 7.00 27.89
CA THR A 252 11.13 7.84 28.29
C THR A 252 9.89 7.44 27.49
N LEU A 253 8.77 7.18 28.18
CA LEU A 253 7.45 6.88 27.59
C LEU A 253 7.05 7.87 26.48
N SER A 254 7.44 9.14 26.60
CA SER A 254 7.20 10.19 25.60
C SER A 254 8.02 10.03 24.31
N GLY A 255 9.22 9.43 24.37
CA GLY A 255 10.06 9.12 23.22
C GLY A 255 9.53 7.91 22.44
N LEU A 256 9.08 6.87 23.15
CA LEU A 256 8.45 5.69 22.55
C LEU A 256 7.12 6.05 21.88
N ALA A 257 6.28 6.83 22.58
CA ALA A 257 5.02 7.33 22.01
C ALA A 257 5.26 8.16 20.74
N ARG A 258 6.34 8.93 20.67
CA ARG A 258 6.67 9.69 19.45
C ARG A 258 7.06 8.77 18.28
N ARG A 259 7.85 7.73 18.51
CA ARG A 259 8.21 6.75 17.46
C ARG A 259 7.01 5.95 16.96
N VAL A 260 6.09 5.59 17.86
CA VAL A 260 4.89 4.82 17.53
C VAL A 260 3.84 5.69 16.83
N PHE A 261 3.61 6.92 17.30
CA PHE A 261 2.51 7.79 16.86
C PHE A 261 2.93 9.01 16.03
N ARG A 262 4.20 9.26 15.74
CA ARG A 262 4.63 10.34 14.82
C ARG A 262 5.51 9.86 13.69
N ASP A 263 6.45 8.95 13.95
CA ASP A 263 7.40 8.54 12.92
C ASP A 263 6.76 7.57 11.89
N GLU A 264 7.23 7.65 10.64
CA GLU A 264 6.79 6.75 9.57
C GLU A 264 7.39 5.36 9.78
N TRP A 265 6.55 4.33 9.72
CA TRP A 265 7.02 2.95 9.87
C TRP A 265 7.57 2.43 8.55
N THR A 266 8.60 1.60 8.61
CA THR A 266 9.07 0.90 7.41
C THR A 266 8.00 -0.09 6.94
N PRO A 267 7.85 -0.32 5.62
CA PRO A 267 6.87 -1.27 5.10
C PRO A 267 7.05 -2.70 5.62
N LEU A 268 8.26 -3.05 6.06
CA LEU A 268 8.55 -4.34 6.67
C LEU A 268 7.90 -4.47 8.06
N VAL A 269 8.06 -3.45 8.91
CA VAL A 269 7.37 -3.41 10.21
C VAL A 269 5.86 -3.38 10.01
N GLY A 270 5.36 -2.61 9.03
CA GLY A 270 3.95 -2.60 8.66
C GLY A 270 3.42 -3.98 8.28
N GLY A 271 4.12 -4.69 7.39
CA GLY A 271 3.73 -6.04 6.95
C GLY A 271 3.71 -7.06 8.08
N ILE A 272 4.72 -7.06 8.95
CA ILE A 272 4.80 -7.97 10.11
C ILE A 272 3.70 -7.64 11.14
N ALA A 273 3.47 -6.36 11.44
CA ALA A 273 2.42 -5.94 12.37
C ALA A 273 1.02 -6.31 11.85
N LEU A 274 0.76 -6.12 10.56
CA LEU A 274 -0.50 -6.57 9.94
C LEU A 274 -0.66 -8.08 9.98
N ALA A 275 0.42 -8.85 9.77
CA ALA A 275 0.38 -10.30 9.89
C ALA A 275 0.06 -10.73 11.32
N ALA A 276 0.65 -10.09 12.33
CA ALA A 276 0.34 -10.35 13.73
C ALA A 276 -1.13 -10.08 14.07
N VAL A 277 -1.70 -8.96 13.60
CA VAL A 277 -3.14 -8.68 13.77
C VAL A 277 -3.99 -9.77 13.10
N ASN A 278 -3.61 -10.21 11.91
CA ASN A 278 -4.32 -11.28 11.20
C ASN A 278 -4.26 -12.62 11.96
N ILE A 279 -3.08 -12.99 12.49
CA ILE A 279 -2.88 -14.20 13.30
C ILE A 279 -3.77 -14.15 14.55
N VAL A 280 -3.76 -13.03 15.28
CA VAL A 280 -4.58 -12.88 16.51
C VAL A 280 -6.06 -13.04 16.21
N LEU A 281 -6.54 -12.47 15.09
CA LEU A 281 -7.94 -12.59 14.71
C LEU A 281 -8.30 -14.03 14.30
N PHE A 282 -7.37 -14.70 13.61
CA PHE A 282 -7.54 -16.08 13.15
C PHE A 282 -7.63 -17.10 14.30
N ILE A 283 -6.97 -16.87 15.44
CA ILE A 283 -7.04 -17.78 16.61
C ILE A 283 -8.48 -17.97 17.10
N ARG A 284 -9.30 -16.92 17.05
CA ARG A 284 -10.62 -16.94 17.72
C ARG A 284 -11.80 -16.90 16.78
N TYR A 285 -11.67 -16.27 15.62
CA TYR A 285 -12.79 -16.03 14.71
C TYR A 285 -12.43 -16.46 13.30
N ARG A 286 -12.03 -15.50 12.45
CA ARG A 286 -11.79 -15.68 11.02
C ARG A 286 -10.69 -14.72 10.59
N PRO A 287 -9.99 -14.99 9.47
CA PRO A 287 -8.93 -14.09 9.03
C PRO A 287 -9.52 -12.81 8.42
N LEU A 288 -8.66 -11.80 8.23
CA LEU A 288 -9.07 -10.47 7.78
C LEU A 288 -9.75 -10.51 6.40
N GLY A 289 -10.99 -10.01 6.35
CA GLY A 289 -11.78 -9.90 5.14
C GLY A 289 -12.66 -8.65 5.18
N VAL A 290 -12.64 -7.87 4.10
CA VAL A 290 -13.40 -6.61 3.96
C VAL A 290 -14.57 -6.76 2.98
N VAL A 291 -14.43 -7.65 1.99
CA VAL A 291 -15.33 -7.75 0.84
C VAL A 291 -16.66 -8.37 1.22
N GLY A 292 -16.69 -9.40 2.07
CA GLY A 292 -17.93 -10.08 2.45
C GLY A 292 -18.99 -9.10 2.97
N GLU A 293 -18.56 -8.11 3.75
CA GLU A 293 -19.47 -7.11 4.30
C GLU A 293 -19.87 -6.03 3.30
N LEU A 294 -18.97 -5.63 2.39
CA LEU A 294 -19.34 -4.78 1.27
C LEU A 294 -20.34 -5.47 0.34
N SER A 295 -20.22 -6.79 0.14
CA SER A 295 -21.17 -7.59 -0.63
C SER A 295 -22.52 -7.66 0.06
N ARG A 296 -22.57 -7.85 1.38
CA ARG A 296 -23.82 -7.83 2.18
C ARG A 296 -24.52 -6.49 2.05
N TRP A 297 -23.79 -5.38 2.27
CA TRP A 297 -24.31 -4.03 2.08
C TRP A 297 -24.87 -3.78 0.69
N THR A 298 -24.20 -4.36 -0.32
CA THR A 298 -24.64 -4.27 -1.71
C THR A 298 -25.96 -5.03 -1.92
N SER A 299 -26.08 -6.24 -1.37
CA SER A 299 -27.32 -7.03 -1.45
C SER A 299 -28.47 -6.34 -0.72
N ASP A 300 -28.26 -5.86 0.51
CA ASP A 300 -29.29 -5.16 1.30
C ASP A 300 -29.74 -3.85 0.61
N LEU A 301 -28.79 -3.07 0.09
CA LEU A 301 -29.10 -1.85 -0.65
C LEU A 301 -29.85 -2.18 -1.96
N SER A 302 -29.51 -3.26 -2.64
CA SER A 302 -30.22 -3.67 -3.86
C SER A 302 -31.66 -4.13 -3.56
N ALA A 303 -31.86 -4.85 -2.44
CA ALA A 303 -33.17 -5.30 -2.00
C ALA A 303 -34.08 -4.13 -1.62
N THR A 304 -33.57 -3.14 -0.88
CA THR A 304 -34.32 -1.92 -0.51
C THR A 304 -34.70 -1.05 -1.71
N LEU A 305 -33.90 -1.07 -2.78
CA LEU A 305 -34.17 -0.36 -4.04
C LEU A 305 -35.10 -1.13 -4.99
N GLY A 306 -35.63 -2.28 -4.59
CA GLY A 306 -36.50 -3.12 -5.44
C GLY A 306 -35.76 -3.85 -6.57
N ALA A 307 -34.43 -3.79 -6.59
CA ALA A 307 -33.56 -4.46 -7.55
C ALA A 307 -32.82 -5.64 -6.88
N GLY A 308 -33.52 -6.35 -6.01
CA GLY A 308 -32.98 -7.46 -5.24
C GLY A 308 -32.30 -8.50 -6.14
N VAL A 309 -31.10 -8.88 -5.76
CA VAL A 309 -30.43 -10.06 -6.30
C VAL A 309 -31.07 -11.27 -5.63
N GLY A 310 -31.55 -12.24 -6.42
CA GLY A 310 -32.18 -13.46 -5.89
C GLY A 310 -31.21 -14.26 -5.00
N GLU A 311 -31.65 -15.45 -4.57
CA GLU A 311 -30.81 -16.32 -3.75
C GLU A 311 -29.51 -16.69 -4.50
N LEU A 312 -28.38 -16.37 -3.85
CA LEU A 312 -27.03 -16.62 -4.37
C LEU A 312 -26.70 -18.09 -4.12
N GLN A 313 -26.71 -18.90 -5.17
CA GLN A 313 -26.49 -20.34 -5.05
C GLN A 313 -25.12 -20.67 -4.45
N GLY A 314 -25.12 -21.58 -3.47
CA GLY A 314 -23.93 -22.21 -2.86
C GLY A 314 -22.92 -21.28 -2.18
N ILE A 315 -23.26 -20.01 -1.96
CA ILE A 315 -22.40 -19.06 -1.26
C ILE A 315 -22.25 -19.41 0.25
N SER A 316 -23.22 -20.15 0.80
CA SER A 316 -23.21 -20.69 2.16
C SER A 316 -22.21 -21.84 2.33
N ASP A 317 -21.89 -22.53 1.24
CA ASP A 317 -21.17 -23.81 1.26
C ASP A 317 -19.66 -23.61 1.02
N ILE A 318 -19.23 -22.40 0.63
CA ILE A 318 -17.82 -22.08 0.39
C ILE A 318 -17.13 -21.62 1.68
N PRO A 319 -16.07 -22.32 2.16
CA PRO A 319 -15.34 -21.92 3.35
C PRO A 319 -14.56 -20.59 3.20
N GLY A 320 -14.39 -19.89 4.32
CA GLY A 320 -13.49 -18.74 4.44
C GLY A 320 -14.07 -17.35 4.15
N CYS A 321 -15.16 -17.22 3.38
CA CYS A 321 -15.78 -15.90 3.17
C CYS A 321 -17.31 -15.95 3.10
N VAL A 322 -17.95 -16.81 3.91
CA VAL A 322 -19.42 -16.84 4.01
C VAL A 322 -19.89 -15.53 4.66
N PRO A 323 -20.62 -14.65 3.95
CA PRO A 323 -21.42 -13.62 4.61
C PRO A 323 -22.46 -14.38 5.44
N ARG A 324 -22.25 -14.47 6.76
CA ARG A 324 -23.33 -14.93 7.63
C ARG A 324 -24.36 -13.81 7.63
N PHE A 325 -25.40 -13.98 6.83
CA PHE A 325 -26.60 -13.17 6.90
C PHE A 325 -27.23 -13.45 8.27
N VAL A 326 -26.80 -12.72 9.30
CA VAL A 326 -27.61 -12.60 10.51
C VAL A 326 -28.81 -11.77 10.09
N GLU A 327 -29.91 -12.45 9.84
CA GLU A 327 -31.19 -11.86 9.46
C GLU A 327 -31.54 -10.72 10.45
N GLY A 328 -31.86 -9.54 9.91
CA GLY A 328 -32.42 -8.43 10.68
C GLY A 328 -31.44 -7.41 11.28
N SER A 329 -30.12 -7.61 11.23
CA SER A 329 -29.14 -6.66 11.80
C SER A 329 -28.27 -5.97 10.75
N TRP A 330 -28.36 -4.63 10.65
CA TRP A 330 -27.46 -3.78 9.85
C TRP A 330 -26.01 -3.80 10.37
N PHE A 331 -25.80 -4.27 11.61
CA PHE A 331 -24.51 -4.32 12.28
C PHE A 331 -24.01 -5.76 12.40
N SER A 332 -22.81 -6.01 11.89
CA SER A 332 -22.13 -7.31 11.96
C SER A 332 -20.72 -7.15 12.54
N ASP A 333 -20.08 -8.28 12.84
CA ASP A 333 -18.68 -8.36 13.20
C ASP A 333 -17.77 -7.74 12.13
N ALA A 334 -18.03 -8.03 10.85
CA ALA A 334 -17.26 -7.48 9.74
C ALA A 334 -17.53 -5.97 9.51
N PHE A 335 -18.73 -5.47 9.87
CA PHE A 335 -19.01 -4.03 9.84
C PHE A 335 -18.13 -3.30 10.85
N MET A 336 -18.01 -3.87 12.06
CA MET A 336 -17.18 -3.33 13.11
C MET A 336 -15.71 -3.29 12.70
N LEU A 337 -15.23 -4.30 11.97
CA LEU A 337 -13.89 -4.30 11.37
C LEU A 337 -13.73 -3.17 10.33
N ASN A 338 -14.65 -3.05 9.37
CA ASN A 338 -14.55 -2.06 8.29
C ASN A 338 -14.60 -0.61 8.79
N VAL A 339 -15.52 -0.30 9.71
CA VAL A 339 -15.59 1.03 10.35
C VAL A 339 -14.38 1.24 11.26
N GLY A 340 -13.93 0.20 11.95
CA GLY A 340 -12.70 0.24 12.75
C GLY A 340 -11.48 0.63 11.91
N ILE A 341 -11.33 0.11 10.69
CA ILE A 341 -10.25 0.49 9.76
C ILE A 341 -10.28 1.99 9.46
N VAL A 342 -11.46 2.52 9.14
CA VAL A 342 -11.63 3.95 8.82
C VAL A 342 -11.36 4.82 10.05
N ALA A 343 -11.94 4.45 11.20
CA ALA A 343 -11.82 5.20 12.45
C ALA A 343 -10.39 5.14 13.02
N GLY A 344 -9.72 3.99 12.94
CA GLY A 344 -8.33 3.82 13.33
C GLY A 344 -7.37 4.62 12.45
N ALA A 345 -7.58 4.62 11.13
CA ALA A 345 -6.80 5.44 10.21
C ALA A 345 -7.04 6.95 10.42
N PHE A 346 -8.28 7.37 10.69
CA PHE A 346 -8.62 8.75 11.02
C PHE A 346 -7.93 9.20 12.31
N THR A 347 -8.04 8.39 13.38
CA THR A 347 -7.39 8.68 14.66
C THR A 347 -5.87 8.74 14.53
N ALA A 348 -5.28 7.78 13.80
CA ALA A 348 -3.85 7.78 13.51
C ALA A 348 -3.44 9.03 12.72
N ALA A 349 -4.19 9.43 11.70
CA ALA A 349 -3.91 10.64 10.90
C ALA A 349 -4.03 11.94 11.73
N LEU A 350 -4.99 12.02 12.66
CA LEU A 350 -5.12 13.15 13.58
C LEU A 350 -3.93 13.25 14.55
N LEU A 351 -3.54 12.12 15.17
CA LEU A 351 -2.39 12.05 16.07
C LEU A 351 -1.07 12.39 15.35
N ALA A 352 -0.97 12.04 14.06
CA ALA A 352 0.16 12.39 13.20
C ALA A 352 0.18 13.86 12.77
N ARG A 353 -0.96 14.56 12.89
CA ARG A 353 -1.22 15.86 12.25
C ARG A 353 -1.12 15.82 10.72
N GLU A 354 -1.43 14.67 10.13
CA GLU A 354 -1.40 14.44 8.68
C GLU A 354 -2.79 14.49 8.03
N PHE A 355 -3.86 14.52 8.83
CA PHE A 355 -5.22 14.60 8.31
C PHE A 355 -5.41 15.89 7.49
N ARG A 356 -5.69 15.72 6.20
CA ARG A 356 -5.97 16.82 5.27
C ARG A 356 -6.98 16.35 4.22
N PRO A 357 -8.18 16.95 4.16
CA PRO A 357 -9.13 16.70 3.10
C PRO A 357 -8.50 16.93 1.73
N ARG A 358 -8.40 15.88 0.91
CA ARG A 358 -7.73 15.88 -0.39
C ARG A 358 -8.76 15.62 -1.48
N VAL A 359 -9.09 16.67 -2.23
CA VAL A 359 -10.05 16.63 -3.34
C VAL A 359 -9.29 16.55 -4.67
N PRO A 360 -9.54 15.52 -5.50
CA PRO A 360 -9.03 15.47 -6.87
C PRO A 360 -9.49 16.68 -7.70
N ARG A 361 -8.55 17.40 -8.33
CA ARG A 361 -8.83 18.63 -9.11
C ARG A 361 -9.53 18.39 -10.46
N GLY A 362 -9.48 17.17 -10.99
CA GLY A 362 -9.96 16.88 -12.35
C GLY A 362 -11.11 15.86 -12.36
N PRO A 363 -12.20 16.08 -13.12
CA PRO A 363 -13.35 15.17 -13.19
C PRO A 363 -12.96 13.78 -13.71
N ARG A 364 -11.96 13.72 -14.60
CA ARG A 364 -11.39 12.47 -15.12
C ARG A 364 -10.93 11.52 -14.01
N ARG A 365 -10.43 12.06 -12.89
CA ARG A 365 -9.94 11.22 -11.79
C ARG A 365 -11.10 10.53 -11.06
N TYR A 366 -12.26 11.17 -10.94
CA TYR A 366 -13.44 10.56 -10.34
C TYR A 366 -13.99 9.43 -11.21
N VAL A 367 -14.11 9.66 -12.52
CA VAL A 367 -14.54 8.62 -13.47
C VAL A 367 -13.57 7.44 -13.45
N GLN A 368 -12.26 7.70 -13.41
CA GLN A 368 -11.24 6.66 -13.32
C GLN A 368 -11.33 5.88 -12.00
N SER A 369 -11.56 6.56 -10.88
CA SER A 369 -11.77 5.93 -9.57
C SER A 369 -13.02 5.05 -9.57
N LEU A 370 -14.13 5.54 -10.13
CA LEU A 370 -15.40 4.81 -10.20
C LEU A 370 -15.29 3.59 -11.11
N ALA A 371 -14.79 3.77 -12.33
CA ALA A 371 -14.61 2.68 -13.29
C ALA A 371 -13.62 1.61 -12.78
N GLY A 372 -12.52 2.04 -12.17
CA GLY A 372 -11.58 1.12 -11.52
C GLY A 372 -12.21 0.40 -10.32
N GLY A 373 -13.03 1.10 -9.53
CA GLY A 373 -13.80 0.52 -8.44
C GLY A 373 -14.78 -0.55 -8.92
N LEU A 374 -15.52 -0.29 -10.00
CA LEU A 374 -16.48 -1.24 -10.60
C LEU A 374 -15.79 -2.52 -11.06
N VAL A 375 -14.70 -2.40 -11.83
CA VAL A 375 -13.94 -3.57 -12.29
C VAL A 375 -13.31 -4.32 -11.11
N MET A 376 -12.80 -3.58 -10.11
CA MET A 376 -12.24 -4.18 -8.89
C MET A 376 -13.29 -4.90 -8.06
N GLY A 377 -14.49 -4.34 -7.91
CA GLY A 377 -15.60 -4.95 -7.16
C GLY A 377 -16.10 -6.23 -7.81
N TYR A 378 -16.28 -6.20 -9.14
CA TYR A 378 -16.66 -7.39 -9.91
C TYR A 378 -15.60 -8.50 -9.76
N GLY A 379 -14.31 -8.15 -9.89
CA GLY A 379 -13.21 -9.10 -9.69
C GLY A 379 -13.08 -9.59 -8.24
N ALA A 380 -13.41 -8.75 -7.26
CA ALA A 380 -13.35 -9.10 -5.84
C ALA A 380 -14.39 -10.15 -5.46
N GLY A 381 -15.61 -10.05 -5.99
CA GLY A 381 -16.60 -11.08 -5.73
C GLY A 381 -16.33 -12.37 -6.51
N LEU A 382 -15.84 -12.30 -7.77
CA LEU A 382 -15.48 -13.51 -8.54
C LEU A 382 -14.34 -14.29 -7.89
N GLY A 383 -13.33 -13.56 -7.41
CA GLY A 383 -12.23 -14.15 -6.65
C GLY A 383 -12.58 -14.41 -5.18
N LEU A 384 -13.85 -14.24 -4.78
CA LEU A 384 -14.36 -14.41 -3.41
C LEU A 384 -13.47 -13.75 -2.33
N GLY A 385 -12.87 -12.61 -2.68
CA GLY A 385 -11.94 -11.88 -1.83
C GLY A 385 -11.21 -10.75 -2.56
N CYS A 386 -10.70 -9.80 -1.77
CA CYS A 386 -9.77 -8.77 -2.23
C CYS A 386 -8.32 -9.15 -1.91
N THR A 387 -7.38 -8.24 -2.15
CA THR A 387 -5.96 -8.40 -1.75
C THR A 387 -5.75 -8.76 -0.28
N LEU A 388 -6.66 -8.39 0.63
CA LEU A 388 -6.57 -8.84 2.01
C LEU A 388 -7.01 -10.30 2.15
N GLY A 389 -8.23 -10.64 1.74
CA GLY A 389 -8.76 -12.00 1.90
C GLY A 389 -8.08 -13.02 0.98
N ALA A 390 -8.16 -12.82 -0.34
CA ALA A 390 -7.71 -13.78 -1.36
C ALA A 390 -6.19 -13.84 -1.54
N PHE A 391 -5.43 -12.91 -0.97
CA PHE A 391 -3.97 -12.88 -1.09
C PHE A 391 -3.27 -12.86 0.27
N PHE A 392 -3.58 -11.88 1.13
CA PHE A 392 -2.91 -11.74 2.43
C PHE A 392 -3.35 -12.76 3.48
N SER A 393 -4.58 -13.27 3.40
CA SER A 393 -5.13 -14.29 4.31
C SER A 393 -5.09 -15.69 3.71
N ALA A 394 -5.40 -15.85 2.41
CA ALA A 394 -5.41 -17.16 1.75
C ALA A 394 -4.02 -17.83 1.66
N ILE A 395 -2.95 -17.06 1.39
CA ILE A 395 -1.61 -17.64 1.29
C ILE A 395 -1.13 -18.17 2.66
N PRO A 396 -1.26 -17.42 3.77
CA PRO A 396 -0.98 -17.95 5.11
C PRO A 396 -1.82 -19.16 5.51
N SER A 397 -3.06 -19.26 5.01
CA SER A 397 -3.90 -20.45 5.19
C SER A 397 -3.40 -21.69 4.41
N LEU A 398 -2.24 -21.61 3.74
CA LEU A 398 -1.65 -22.68 2.91
C LEU A 398 -2.57 -23.11 1.76
N ALA A 399 -3.38 -22.17 1.26
CA ALA A 399 -4.34 -22.43 0.20
C ALA A 399 -3.74 -22.09 -1.18
N LEU A 400 -3.85 -23.01 -2.15
CA LEU A 400 -3.22 -22.87 -3.47
C LEU A 400 -3.85 -21.72 -4.29
N ASN A 401 -5.13 -21.45 -4.07
CA ASN A 401 -5.90 -20.36 -4.66
C ASN A 401 -5.21 -19.00 -4.45
N GLY A 402 -4.62 -18.77 -3.28
CA GLY A 402 -3.92 -17.53 -2.96
C GLY A 402 -2.74 -17.26 -3.90
N TRP A 403 -2.00 -18.29 -4.29
CA TRP A 403 -0.86 -18.17 -5.22
C TRP A 403 -1.31 -17.89 -6.65
N ILE A 404 -2.35 -18.59 -7.11
CA ILE A 404 -2.93 -18.36 -8.43
C ILE A 404 -3.51 -16.94 -8.52
N TYR A 405 -4.27 -16.53 -7.50
CA TYR A 405 -4.80 -15.19 -7.39
C TYR A 405 -3.68 -14.13 -7.36
N ALA A 406 -2.59 -14.36 -6.63
CA ALA A 406 -1.43 -13.47 -6.61
C ALA A 406 -0.81 -13.28 -8.00
N ALA A 407 -0.63 -14.37 -8.75
CA ALA A 407 -0.06 -14.35 -10.09
C ALA A 407 -0.99 -13.61 -11.06
N ALA A 408 -2.28 -13.94 -11.06
CA ALA A 408 -3.31 -13.27 -11.86
C ALA A 408 -3.38 -11.77 -11.55
N LEU A 409 -3.34 -11.40 -10.26
CA LEU A 409 -3.33 -10.02 -9.81
C LEU A 409 -2.10 -9.26 -10.29
N ALA A 410 -0.91 -9.86 -10.22
CA ALA A 410 0.32 -9.28 -10.73
C ALA A 410 0.25 -9.04 -12.25
N VAL A 411 -0.31 -9.99 -13.01
CA VAL A 411 -0.51 -9.88 -14.47
C VAL A 411 -1.52 -8.76 -14.80
N GLY A 412 -2.64 -8.67 -14.08
CA GLY A 412 -3.64 -7.62 -14.25
C GLY A 412 -3.06 -6.23 -13.97
N ALA A 413 -2.26 -6.09 -12.92
CA ALA A 413 -1.56 -4.85 -12.61
C ALA A 413 -0.52 -4.47 -13.69
N ALA A 414 0.23 -5.45 -14.20
CA ALA A 414 1.19 -5.24 -15.27
C ALA A 414 0.50 -4.80 -16.58
N ALA A 415 -0.65 -5.38 -16.91
CA ALA A 415 -1.41 -5.04 -18.12
C ALA A 415 -1.80 -3.55 -18.17
N VAL A 416 -2.32 -3.00 -17.06
CA VAL A 416 -2.69 -1.57 -16.97
C VAL A 416 -1.47 -0.67 -17.09
N THR A 417 -0.36 -1.01 -16.43
CA THR A 417 0.85 -0.19 -16.52
C THR A 417 1.43 -0.19 -17.94
N ALA A 418 1.38 -1.33 -18.65
CA ALA A 418 1.76 -1.43 -20.04
C ALA A 418 0.85 -0.60 -20.96
N PHE A 419 -0.47 -0.68 -20.72
CA PHE A 419 -1.47 0.14 -21.43
C PHE A 419 -1.18 1.63 -21.25
N ASN A 420 -1.06 2.10 -20.01
CA ASN A 420 -0.79 3.52 -19.71
C ASN A 420 0.52 4.02 -20.34
N ARG A 421 1.59 3.20 -20.34
CA ARG A 421 2.85 3.56 -21.00
C ARG A 421 2.70 3.69 -22.52
N ARG A 422 1.96 2.77 -23.16
CA ARG A 422 1.68 2.82 -24.60
C ARG A 422 0.86 4.05 -24.97
N PHE A 423 -0.15 4.40 -24.19
CA PHE A 423 -0.95 5.61 -24.39
C PHE A 423 -0.13 6.89 -24.19
N ALA A 424 0.67 6.98 -23.12
CA ALA A 424 1.55 8.12 -22.91
C ALA A 424 2.56 8.30 -24.08
N CYS A 425 3.13 7.20 -24.58
CA CYS A 425 4.02 7.24 -25.75
C CYS A 425 3.28 7.55 -27.07
N ALA A 426 2.03 7.10 -27.24
CA ALA A 426 1.23 7.39 -28.41
C ALA A 426 0.80 8.87 -28.44
N VAL A 427 0.35 9.41 -27.31
CA VAL A 427 0.03 10.83 -27.16
C VAL A 427 1.28 11.69 -27.34
N ALA A 428 2.42 11.33 -26.76
CA ALA A 428 3.68 12.05 -26.96
C ALA A 428 4.20 11.99 -28.42
N ARG A 429 3.92 10.91 -29.15
CA ARG A 429 4.22 10.81 -30.59
C ARG A 429 3.28 11.69 -31.41
N ARG A 430 1.98 11.70 -31.08
CA ARG A 430 0.97 12.54 -31.72
C ARG A 430 1.20 14.04 -31.43
N TRP A 431 1.66 14.38 -30.23
CA TRP A 431 2.08 15.75 -29.90
C TRP A 431 3.35 16.18 -30.65
N ARG A 432 4.31 15.26 -30.86
CA ARG A 432 5.51 15.54 -31.68
C ARG A 432 5.16 15.75 -33.15
N SER A 433 4.17 15.02 -33.70
CA SER A 433 3.73 15.23 -35.08
C SER A 433 2.91 16.50 -35.27
N TRP A 434 2.25 17.02 -34.23
CA TRP A 434 1.54 18.31 -34.27
C TRP A 434 2.47 19.51 -34.07
N THR A 435 3.58 19.35 -33.33
CA THR A 435 4.56 20.42 -33.11
C THR A 435 5.63 20.50 -34.21
N CYS A 436 5.84 19.43 -34.97
CA CYS A 436 6.60 19.45 -36.22
C CYS A 436 5.63 19.50 -37.40
N GLY A 437 5.16 20.72 -37.74
CA GLY A 437 4.39 20.93 -38.97
C GLY A 437 5.13 20.39 -40.19
N ALA A 438 4.37 19.82 -41.13
CA ALA A 438 4.86 19.28 -42.39
C ALA A 438 5.76 20.30 -43.09
N GLY A 439 7.05 19.95 -43.30
CA GLY A 439 7.94 20.70 -44.19
C GLY A 439 9.27 21.21 -43.63
N ARG A 440 9.73 20.83 -42.42
CA ARG A 440 11.09 21.21 -41.96
C ARG A 440 11.95 20.01 -41.52
N PRO A 441 13.23 19.93 -41.97
CA PRO A 441 14.12 18.83 -41.62
C PRO A 441 14.48 18.82 -40.12
N PRO A 442 14.72 17.63 -39.53
CA PRO A 442 14.77 17.40 -38.08
C PRO A 442 15.95 18.05 -37.33
N SER A 443 16.88 18.72 -38.03
CA SER A 443 18.06 19.35 -37.41
C SER A 443 17.80 20.71 -36.76
N ARG A 444 16.62 21.32 -36.95
CA ARG A 444 16.30 22.68 -36.44
C ARG A 444 15.19 22.75 -35.39
N CYS A 445 14.74 21.62 -34.86
CA CYS A 445 13.78 21.60 -33.74
C CYS A 445 14.49 21.76 -32.40
N THR A 446 15.10 22.92 -32.14
CA THR A 446 15.47 23.31 -30.78
C THR A 446 14.22 23.81 -30.06
N PRO A 447 13.91 23.33 -28.84
CA PRO A 447 12.83 23.89 -28.05
C PRO A 447 13.19 25.34 -27.76
N ARG A 448 12.35 26.26 -28.22
CA ARG A 448 12.48 27.69 -27.96
C ARG A 448 12.25 27.91 -26.47
N THR A 449 13.29 27.76 -25.66
CA THR A 449 13.30 28.17 -24.26
C THR A 449 13.15 29.69 -24.25
N ARG A 450 11.92 30.16 -24.05
CA ARG A 450 11.67 31.56 -23.72
C ARG A 450 12.42 31.81 -22.41
N ARG A 451 13.55 32.54 -22.46
CA ARG A 451 14.20 33.12 -21.29
C ARG A 451 13.18 34.05 -20.64
N SER A 452 12.39 33.55 -19.69
CA SER A 452 11.73 34.40 -18.71
C SER A 452 12.70 34.56 -17.54
N SER A 453 13.17 35.79 -17.36
CA SER A 453 13.82 36.31 -16.16
C SER A 453 13.26 35.68 -14.88
N ALA A 454 14.14 35.10 -14.08
CA ALA A 454 13.84 34.59 -12.75
C ALA A 454 13.37 35.72 -11.81
N PRO A 455 12.30 35.54 -11.03
CA PRO A 455 12.13 36.30 -9.80
C PRO A 455 12.97 35.64 -8.69
N ARG A 456 13.78 36.45 -8.00
CA ARG A 456 14.43 36.06 -6.74
C ARG A 456 13.33 35.69 -5.73
N VAL A 457 13.35 34.46 -5.22
CA VAL A 457 12.45 34.02 -4.14
C VAL A 457 13.24 34.00 -2.83
N ALA A 458 12.80 34.82 -1.87
CA ALA A 458 13.29 34.87 -0.49
C ALA A 458 12.98 33.55 0.26
N PRO A 459 13.76 33.20 1.31
CA PRO A 459 13.65 31.89 1.95
C PRO A 459 12.43 31.84 2.89
N GLY A 460 11.52 30.90 2.63
CA GLY A 460 10.41 30.62 3.54
C GLY A 460 9.09 30.33 2.83
N ARG A 461 8.97 29.18 2.17
CA ARG A 461 7.69 28.51 1.84
C ARG A 461 7.97 27.11 1.29
N ALA A 462 7.71 26.10 2.09
CA ALA A 462 7.73 24.71 1.68
C ALA A 462 6.56 24.44 0.72
N SER A 463 6.87 24.29 -0.58
CA SER A 463 5.94 23.76 -1.57
C SER A 463 6.39 22.34 -1.96
N SER A 464 5.53 21.37 -1.69
CA SER A 464 5.69 19.97 -2.09
C SER A 464 5.18 19.75 -3.52
N PRO A 465 5.61 18.67 -4.21
CA PRO A 465 5.71 18.66 -5.66
C PRO A 465 4.34 18.62 -6.33
N THR A 466 4.05 19.64 -7.12
CA THR A 466 2.97 19.69 -8.08
C THR A 466 3.32 18.80 -9.27
N TRP A 467 2.45 17.84 -9.57
CA TRP A 467 2.53 17.03 -10.79
C TRP A 467 2.30 17.91 -12.01
N THR A 468 3.40 18.42 -12.58
CA THR A 468 3.43 18.93 -13.95
C THR A 468 3.79 17.76 -14.86
N TRP A 469 2.90 17.47 -15.81
CA TRP A 469 3.11 16.46 -16.84
C TRP A 469 4.30 16.88 -17.71
N SER A 470 5.49 16.39 -17.38
CA SER A 470 6.65 16.44 -18.26
C SER A 470 6.62 15.22 -19.18
N PRO A 471 6.66 15.36 -20.51
CA PRO A 471 6.60 14.21 -21.41
C PRO A 471 7.84 13.33 -21.22
N PRO A 472 7.70 11.99 -21.14
CA PRO A 472 8.85 11.11 -21.01
C PRO A 472 9.73 11.20 -22.26
N THR A 473 11.02 11.37 -22.05
CA THR A 473 12.05 11.22 -23.09
C THR A 473 12.12 9.74 -23.49
N CYS A 474 11.52 9.41 -24.63
CA CYS A 474 11.77 8.13 -25.31
C CYS A 474 13.24 8.09 -25.78
N CYS A 475 14.13 7.56 -24.94
CA CYS A 475 15.47 7.18 -25.38
C CYS A 475 15.37 5.99 -26.33
N ARG A 476 15.46 6.25 -27.64
CA ARG A 476 15.55 5.21 -28.67
C ARG A 476 16.93 4.57 -28.58
N ARG A 477 17.02 3.27 -28.27
CA ARG A 477 18.22 2.46 -28.48
C ARG A 477 18.55 2.49 -29.98
N ARG A 478 19.48 3.34 -30.40
CA ARG A 478 20.15 3.16 -31.70
C ARG A 478 21.18 2.05 -31.51
N ARG A 479 20.88 0.84 -32.02
CA ARG A 479 21.92 -0.10 -32.41
C ARG A 479 22.58 0.50 -33.66
N SER A 480 23.78 1.04 -33.51
CA SER A 480 24.64 1.32 -34.66
C SER A 480 25.19 -0.01 -35.15
N ALA A 481 24.52 -0.62 -36.13
CA ALA A 481 25.15 -1.61 -37.00
C ALA A 481 26.08 -0.82 -37.93
N GLY A 482 27.37 -1.12 -37.85
CA GLY A 482 28.37 -0.60 -38.77
C GLY A 482 28.45 -1.47 -40.03
N SER A 483 28.51 -0.79 -41.17
CA SER A 483 29.02 -1.24 -42.48
C SER A 483 28.99 0.04 -43.32
N GLY A 484 30.06 0.67 -43.78
CA GLY A 484 31.30 0.15 -44.38
C GLY A 484 31.37 0.74 -45.80
N ALA A 485 32.57 1.18 -46.23
CA ALA A 485 32.92 1.82 -47.52
C ALA A 485 32.72 3.35 -47.60
N ALA A 486 33.64 4.17 -48.14
CA ALA A 486 35.02 4.02 -48.57
C ALA A 486 35.62 5.42 -48.85
N SER A 487 36.96 5.52 -48.84
CA SER A 487 37.81 6.58 -49.45
C SER A 487 37.81 7.97 -48.78
N SER A 488 38.88 8.75 -48.68
CA SER A 488 40.32 8.62 -49.00
C SER A 488 41.06 9.81 -48.35
N ARG A 489 42.37 9.62 -48.04
CA ARG A 489 43.44 10.64 -47.87
C ARG A 489 43.26 11.65 -46.70
N ARG A 490 44.26 12.03 -45.90
CA ARG A 490 45.72 11.96 -45.94
C ARG A 490 46.25 12.09 -44.50
N ARG A 491 47.34 11.36 -44.21
CA ARG A 491 48.18 11.49 -43.01
C ARG A 491 48.94 12.82 -42.99
N THR A 492 48.91 13.49 -41.85
CA THR A 492 50.01 14.24 -41.17
C THR A 492 49.48 14.42 -39.74
N GLY A 493 50.08 14.00 -38.63
CA GLY A 493 51.48 13.84 -38.24
C GLY A 493 51.55 14.39 -36.81
N ARG A 494 52.20 13.65 -35.88
CA ARG A 494 52.28 13.83 -34.41
C ARG A 494 51.09 13.26 -33.62
N GLY A 495 51.20 12.25 -32.76
CA GLY A 495 52.36 11.60 -32.15
C GLY A 495 52.26 11.64 -30.62
N ARG A 496 51.87 10.49 -30.03
CA ARG A 496 52.15 9.99 -28.66
C ARG A 496 51.59 10.82 -27.47
N CYS A 497 50.68 10.26 -26.66
CA CYS A 497 50.81 9.20 -25.64
C CYS A 497 51.45 9.63 -24.31
N ALA A 498 50.61 9.51 -23.26
CA ALA A 498 50.90 9.01 -21.93
C ALA A 498 51.37 9.96 -20.80
N SER A 499 50.59 9.95 -19.71
CA SER A 499 51.01 9.76 -18.29
C SER A 499 52.10 10.69 -17.72
N ARG A 500 51.96 11.39 -16.59
CA ARG A 500 51.63 10.95 -15.20
C ARG A 500 51.59 12.21 -14.28
N PRO A 501 51.29 12.09 -12.97
CA PRO A 501 50.90 13.17 -12.05
C PRO A 501 52.08 13.82 -11.32
N GLN A 502 51.84 14.99 -10.72
CA GLN A 502 52.60 15.62 -9.62
C GLN A 502 51.64 16.64 -8.96
N GLY A 503 51.60 16.89 -7.66
CA GLY A 503 52.64 16.76 -6.64
C GLY A 503 52.65 18.06 -5.83
N ARG A 504 52.75 17.93 -4.52
CA ARG A 504 52.77 18.99 -3.49
C ARG A 504 53.83 20.08 -3.77
N SER A 505 53.61 21.29 -3.25
CA SER A 505 54.64 22.30 -3.03
C SER A 505 54.76 22.67 -1.54
N PRO A 506 55.93 23.12 -1.04
CA PRO A 506 56.28 23.11 0.38
C PRO A 506 56.38 24.49 1.05
N MET A 507 56.36 24.45 2.40
CA MET A 507 57.07 25.25 3.41
C MET A 507 57.27 26.78 3.22
N ARG A 508 56.71 27.55 4.16
CA ARG A 508 57.33 28.76 4.74
C ARG A 508 57.24 28.64 6.26
N GLY A 509 58.38 28.64 6.94
CA GLY A 509 58.50 28.67 8.40
C GLY A 509 58.51 30.09 8.96
N ARG A 510 58.06 30.21 10.21
CA ARG A 510 58.37 31.18 11.27
C ARG A 510 57.91 30.50 12.58
N GLU A 511 58.84 29.88 13.31
CA GLU A 511 59.44 30.40 14.55
C GLU A 511 58.43 30.55 15.70
N ALA A 512 58.50 29.60 16.64
CA ALA A 512 58.17 29.78 18.05
C ALA A 512 59.36 29.24 18.83
N ASP A 513 59.95 30.12 19.64
CA ASP A 513 61.02 29.87 20.59
C ASP A 513 60.42 29.52 21.95
N ASP A 514 61.11 28.63 22.67
CA ASP A 514 60.77 28.08 23.97
C ASP A 514 60.88 29.14 25.07
N ARG A 515 59.93 29.13 26.02
CA ARG A 515 60.20 29.39 27.45
C ARG A 515 59.29 28.52 28.31
N GLU A 516 59.99 27.69 29.09
CA GLU A 516 59.62 26.91 30.30
C GLU A 516 58.86 25.58 30.15
#